data_AF-A0A1M3D5G4-F1
#
_entry.id   AF-A0A1M3D5G4-F1
#
_cell.length_a   1.000
_cell.length_b   1.000
_cell.length_c   1.000
_cell.angle_alpha   90.00
_cell.angle_beta   90.00
_cell.angle_gamma   90.00
#
_symmetry.space_group_name_H-M   'P 1'
#
loop_
_entity.id
_entity.type
_entity.pdbx_description
1 polymer ?
#
loop_
_entity_poly.entity_id
_entity_poly.type
_entity_poly.pdbx_seq_one_letter_code
_entity_poly.pdbx_strand_id
1 'polypeptide(L)'
;MSNQRSDYDPLNPECVLNKMYISEQNFFDEDGIPMTYKEVLEEILQYMGYTMIAFKDSIYILDYDAIKNGFGKYYIYHTVDNFSTHYTSIETITNTKVISASDFTSAETTITLDEVFNKVSVITSLYNFNSLLPDI
;
A
#
# COMPACT_ATOMS: atom_id res chain seq x y z
N MET A 1 -37.33 11.56 29.67
CA MET A 1 -36.04 10.91 29.96
C MET A 1 -35.15 11.11 28.74
N SER A 2 -34.14 11.98 28.88
CA SER A 2 -33.16 12.26 27.82
C SER A 2 -32.28 11.03 27.65
N ASN A 3 -32.14 10.51 26.44
CA ASN A 3 -31.09 9.56 26.12
C ASN A 3 -30.18 10.21 25.07
N GLN A 4 -29.05 10.73 25.54
CA GLN A 4 -27.97 11.23 24.69
C GLN A 4 -27.31 10.03 24.00
N ARG A 5 -27.35 9.99 22.67
CA ARG A 5 -26.37 9.22 21.88
C ARG A 5 -25.11 10.08 21.79
N SER A 6 -24.09 9.72 22.55
CA SER A 6 -22.83 10.45 22.71
C SER A 6 -21.63 9.60 22.28
N ASP A 7 -21.70 8.99 21.09
CA ASP A 7 -20.61 8.16 20.56
C ASP A 7 -19.88 8.81 19.36
N TYR A 8 -20.19 10.07 19.03
CA TYR A 8 -19.50 10.78 17.96
C TYR A 8 -18.42 11.70 18.58
N ASP A 9 -17.17 11.22 18.58
CA ASP A 9 -16.00 12.07 18.81
C ASP A 9 -15.49 12.60 17.45
N PRO A 10 -15.75 13.88 17.10
CA PRO A 10 -15.28 14.47 15.85
C PRO A 10 -13.74 14.57 15.74
N LEU A 11 -13.00 14.34 16.82
CA LEU A 11 -11.53 14.35 16.84
C LEU A 11 -10.91 12.96 16.63
N ASN A 12 -11.71 11.89 16.69
CA ASN A 12 -11.26 10.53 16.43
C ASN A 12 -12.34 9.75 15.65
N PRO A 13 -12.49 9.98 14.33
CA PRO A 13 -13.39 9.20 13.51
C PRO A 13 -12.90 7.76 13.52
N GLU A 14 -13.54 6.88 14.30
CA GLU A 14 -13.16 5.48 14.36
C GLU A 14 -13.21 4.89 12.95
N CYS A 15 -12.04 4.43 12.48
CA CYS A 15 -11.93 3.77 11.19
C CYS A 15 -12.86 2.56 11.18
N VAL A 16 -13.80 2.52 10.24
CA VAL A 16 -14.79 1.45 10.14
C VAL A 16 -14.13 0.06 10.03
N LEU A 17 -12.93 0.00 9.44
CA LEU A 17 -12.12 -1.22 9.35
C LEU A 17 -11.80 -1.82 10.73
N ASN A 18 -11.67 -1.01 11.78
CA ASN A 18 -11.39 -1.49 13.15
C ASN A 18 -12.56 -2.27 13.77
N LYS A 19 -13.76 -2.14 13.21
CA LYS A 19 -14.97 -2.85 13.65
C LYS A 19 -15.42 -3.93 12.68
N MET A 20 -14.76 -4.06 11.54
CA MET A 20 -15.10 -5.09 10.55
C MET A 20 -14.44 -6.40 10.94
N TYR A 21 -15.21 -7.48 10.87
CA TYR A 21 -14.74 -8.84 10.98
C TYR A 21 -15.27 -9.62 9.78
N ILE A 22 -14.43 -10.47 9.22
CA ILE A 22 -14.79 -11.39 8.13
C ILE A 22 -14.78 -12.79 8.73
N SER A 23 -15.79 -13.59 8.40
CA SER A 23 -15.84 -14.98 8.85
C SER A 23 -14.75 -15.80 8.14
N GLU A 24 -14.04 -16.63 8.89
CA GLU A 24 -13.06 -17.57 8.31
C GLU A 24 -13.69 -18.56 7.30
N GLN A 25 -15.00 -18.81 7.41
CA GLN A 25 -15.74 -19.65 6.47
C GLN A 25 -15.79 -19.08 5.05
N ASN A 26 -15.47 -17.80 4.87
CA ASN A 26 -15.37 -17.20 3.54
C ASN A 26 -14.05 -17.54 2.83
N PHE A 27 -13.09 -18.18 3.51
CA PHE A 27 -11.76 -18.48 2.98
C PHE A 27 -11.59 -19.97 2.65
N PHE A 28 -12.57 -20.49 1.93
CA PHE A 28 -12.55 -21.80 1.31
C PHE A 28 -12.76 -21.62 -0.19
N ASP A 29 -12.03 -22.38 -1.01
CA ASP A 29 -12.18 -22.33 -2.46
C ASP A 29 -13.48 -23.03 -2.93
N GLU A 30 -13.69 -23.07 -4.26
CA GLU A 30 -14.89 -23.65 -4.87
C GLU A 30 -15.08 -25.15 -4.57
N ASP A 31 -14.00 -25.85 -4.21
CA ASP A 31 -13.99 -27.27 -3.87
C ASP A 31 -14.06 -27.50 -2.34
N GLY A 32 -14.18 -26.44 -1.55
CA GLY A 32 -14.24 -26.50 -0.09
C GLY A 32 -12.87 -26.75 0.57
N ILE A 33 -11.78 -26.46 -0.14
CA ILE A 33 -10.42 -26.56 0.39
C ILE A 33 -10.09 -25.25 1.12
N PRO A 34 -9.52 -25.30 2.33
CA PRO A 34 -9.13 -24.10 3.05
C PRO A 34 -8.03 -23.35 2.29
N MET A 35 -8.20 -22.04 2.13
CA MET A 35 -7.22 -21.17 1.50
C MET A 35 -5.99 -20.98 2.39
N THR A 36 -4.83 -20.81 1.76
CA THR A 36 -3.59 -20.43 2.42
C THR A 36 -3.64 -18.97 2.87
N TYR A 37 -2.81 -18.58 3.86
CA TYR A 37 -2.71 -17.18 4.31
C TYR A 37 -2.43 -16.20 3.16
N LYS A 38 -1.63 -16.62 2.18
CA LYS A 38 -1.33 -15.81 1.01
C LYS A 38 -2.59 -15.54 0.19
N GLU A 39 -3.36 -16.59 -0.12
CA GLU A 39 -4.59 -16.47 -0.92
C GLU A 39 -5.66 -15.64 -0.19
N VAL A 40 -5.80 -15.82 1.13
CA VAL A 40 -6.67 -14.99 1.96
C VAL A 40 -6.31 -13.50 1.86
N LEU A 41 -5.02 -13.17 2.00
CA LEU A 41 -4.55 -11.79 1.87
C LEU A 41 -4.74 -11.27 0.45
N GLU A 42 -4.51 -12.10 -0.56
CA GLU A 42 -4.67 -11.73 -1.97
C GLU A 42 -6.13 -11.33 -2.28
N GLU A 43 -7.11 -12.13 -1.87
CA GLU A 43 -8.55 -11.82 -2.06
C GLU A 43 -8.96 -10.53 -1.35
N ILE A 44 -8.54 -10.35 -0.09
CA ILE A 44 -8.87 -9.14 0.68
C ILE A 44 -8.27 -7.91 -0.01
N LEU A 45 -6.99 -7.96 -0.40
CA LEU A 45 -6.30 -6.83 -0.99
C LEU A 45 -6.77 -6.53 -2.41
N GLN A 46 -7.16 -7.54 -3.18
CA GLN A 46 -7.79 -7.36 -4.49
C GLN A 46 -9.11 -6.59 -4.37
N TYR A 47 -9.95 -6.94 -3.41
CA TYR A 47 -11.20 -6.20 -3.15
C TYR A 47 -10.94 -4.76 -2.73
N MET A 48 -9.88 -4.50 -1.95
CA MET A 48 -9.50 -3.16 -1.50
C MET A 48 -8.76 -2.34 -2.57
N GLY A 49 -8.23 -2.96 -3.62
CA GLY A 49 -7.38 -2.30 -4.62
C GLY A 49 -5.95 -2.02 -4.15
N TYR A 50 -5.46 -2.77 -3.16
CA TYR A 50 -4.12 -2.60 -2.58
C TYR A 50 -3.12 -3.61 -3.14
N THR A 51 -1.83 -3.29 -3.08
CA THR A 51 -0.76 -4.15 -3.56
C THR A 51 0.12 -4.64 -2.41
N MET A 52 0.35 -5.95 -2.31
CA MET A 52 1.27 -6.53 -1.34
C MET A 52 2.62 -6.85 -1.96
N ILE A 53 3.72 -6.44 -1.30
CA ILE A 53 5.08 -6.71 -1.74
C ILE A 53 5.90 -7.22 -0.56
N ALA A 54 6.59 -8.35 -0.73
CA ALA A 54 7.62 -8.79 0.21
C ALA A 54 8.96 -8.13 -0.15
N PHE A 55 9.59 -7.45 0.80
CA PHE A 55 10.92 -6.85 0.63
C PHE A 55 11.77 -7.07 1.87
N LYS A 56 12.89 -7.79 1.69
CA LYS A 56 13.74 -8.29 2.78
C LYS A 56 12.89 -9.12 3.77
N ASP A 57 12.95 -8.76 5.05
CA ASP A 57 12.30 -9.47 6.15
C ASP A 57 10.93 -8.86 6.49
N SER A 58 10.31 -8.14 5.55
CA SER A 58 9.06 -7.40 5.80
C SER A 58 8.10 -7.48 4.63
N ILE A 59 6.81 -7.40 4.95
CA ILE A 59 5.72 -7.33 3.98
C ILE A 59 5.15 -5.91 4.01
N TYR A 60 4.96 -5.35 2.83
CA TYR A 60 4.41 -4.01 2.62
C TYR A 60 3.07 -4.15 1.93
N ILE A 61 2.04 -3.48 2.46
CA ILE A 61 0.74 -3.32 1.82
C ILE A 61 0.65 -1.85 1.38
N LEU A 62 0.50 -1.64 0.08
CA LEU A 62 0.59 -0.35 -0.57
C LEU A 62 -0.76 0.04 -1.18
N ASP A 63 -1.24 1.22 -0.81
CA ASP A 63 -2.31 1.91 -1.51
C ASP A 63 -1.68 2.97 -2.42
N TYR A 64 -1.65 2.71 -3.73
CA TYR A 64 -1.05 3.62 -4.69
C TYR A 64 -1.83 4.92 -4.85
N ASP A 65 -3.15 4.90 -4.65
CA ASP A 65 -3.96 6.12 -4.71
C ASP A 65 -3.67 7.01 -3.51
N ALA A 66 -3.53 6.44 -2.30
CA ALA A 66 -3.10 7.17 -1.13
C ALA A 66 -1.69 7.77 -1.30
N ILE A 67 -0.73 6.98 -1.80
CA ILE A 67 0.64 7.45 -2.08
C ILE A 67 0.62 8.62 -3.08
N LYS A 68 -0.15 8.50 -4.16
CA LYS A 68 -0.28 9.55 -5.18
C LYS A 68 -0.89 10.84 -4.62
N ASN A 69 -1.78 10.73 -3.64
CA ASN A 69 -2.36 11.86 -2.93
C ASN A 69 -1.47 12.41 -1.78
N GLY A 70 -0.24 11.91 -1.64
CA GLY A 70 0.75 12.41 -0.68
C GLY A 70 0.61 11.82 0.73
N PHE A 71 -0.17 10.75 0.90
CA PHE A 71 -0.27 10.06 2.18
C PHE A 71 0.90 9.08 2.35
N GLY A 72 1.88 9.48 3.16
CA GLY A 72 3.08 8.68 3.46
C GLY A 72 3.09 8.06 4.86
N LYS A 73 1.98 8.09 5.61
CA LYS A 73 1.90 7.49 6.94
C LYS A 73 1.50 6.03 6.84
N TYR A 74 2.30 5.15 7.42
CA TYR A 74 2.09 3.71 7.44
C TYR A 74 1.94 3.21 8.86
N TYR A 75 0.99 2.30 9.06
CA TYR A 75 0.92 1.49 10.27
C TYR A 75 1.91 0.34 10.13
N ILE A 76 2.79 0.19 11.12
CA ILE A 76 3.72 -0.93 11.22
C ILE A 76 3.21 -1.88 12.29
N TYR A 77 2.95 -3.10 11.88
CA TYR A 77 2.54 -4.19 12.76
C TYR A 77 3.76 -5.01 13.13
N HIS A 78 4.22 -4.85 14.37
CA HIS A 78 5.28 -5.66 14.92
C HIS A 78 4.68 -6.89 15.55
N THR A 79 5.03 -8.06 15.01
CA THR A 79 4.43 -9.34 15.41
C THR A 79 5.46 -10.17 16.16
N VAL A 80 5.07 -10.74 17.29
CA VAL A 80 5.89 -11.65 18.10
C VAL A 80 5.15 -12.96 18.28
N ASP A 81 5.89 -14.06 18.39
CA ASP A 81 5.36 -15.40 18.64
C ASP A 81 4.27 -15.83 17.64
N ASN A 82 4.59 -15.86 16.34
CA ASN A 82 3.66 -16.24 15.27
C ASN A 82 2.33 -15.45 15.32
N PHE A 83 2.40 -14.12 15.41
CA PHE A 83 1.25 -13.21 15.46
C PHE A 83 0.37 -13.32 16.72
N SER A 84 0.75 -14.12 17.72
CA SER A 84 0.06 -14.22 19.02
C SER A 84 0.01 -12.89 19.76
N THR A 85 1.12 -12.16 19.72
CA THR A 85 1.19 -10.81 20.28
C THR A 85 1.66 -9.85 19.21
N HIS A 86 1.10 -8.64 19.25
CA HIS A 86 1.51 -7.59 18.34
C HIS A 86 1.41 -6.23 19.01
N TYR A 87 2.20 -5.28 18.52
CA TYR A 87 2.02 -3.87 18.80
C TYR A 87 2.12 -3.07 17.51
N THR A 88 1.46 -1.92 17.50
CA THR A 88 1.40 -1.05 16.31
C THR A 88 2.21 0.20 16.55
N SER A 89 3.02 0.61 15.57
CA SER A 89 3.59 1.95 15.50
C SER A 89 3.17 2.63 14.20
N ILE A 90 3.36 3.95 14.11
CA ILE A 90 3.09 4.73 12.90
C ILE A 90 4.40 5.36 12.47
N GLU A 91 4.78 5.14 11.22
CA GLU A 91 5.96 5.78 10.62
C GLU A 91 5.54 6.57 9.39
N THR A 92 6.26 7.66 9.12
CA THR A 92 6.10 8.40 7.86
C THR A 92 7.20 7.95 6.91
N ILE A 93 6.83 7.18 5.90
CA ILE A 93 7.74 6.75 4.84
C ILE A 93 7.72 7.83 3.76
N THR A 94 8.90 8.31 3.42
CA THR A 94 9.10 9.25 2.31
C THR A 94 9.94 8.57 1.25
N ASN A 95 9.61 8.79 -0.03
CA ASN A 95 10.46 8.34 -1.14
C ASN A 95 11.61 9.34 -1.36
N THR A 96 12.31 9.69 -0.29
CA THR A 96 13.44 10.61 -0.30
C THR A 96 14.56 10.04 0.54
N LYS A 97 15.71 9.79 -0.08
CA LYS A 97 16.94 9.47 0.62
C LYS A 97 17.80 10.72 0.70
N VAL A 98 18.10 11.17 1.92
CA VAL A 98 19.15 12.16 2.14
C VAL A 98 20.49 11.43 2.05
N ILE A 99 21.32 11.79 1.07
CA ILE A 99 22.69 11.28 0.95
C ILE A 99 23.54 12.02 1.99
N SER A 100 24.12 11.27 2.93
CA SER A 100 24.98 11.79 4.01
C SER A 100 26.44 11.39 3.79
N ALA A 101 27.37 12.00 4.54
CA ALA A 101 28.80 11.68 4.44
C ALA A 101 29.13 10.20 4.70
N SER A 102 28.28 9.48 5.44
CA SER A 102 28.39 8.04 5.69
C SER A 102 27.97 7.17 4.51
N ASP A 103 27.29 7.72 3.50
CA ASP A 103 26.84 6.97 2.31
C ASP A 103 27.95 6.82 1.24
N PHE A 104 29.12 7.46 1.41
CA PHE A 104 30.25 7.35 0.50
C PHE A 104 31.59 7.24 1.25
N THR A 105 32.53 6.50 0.67
CA THR A 105 33.66 5.89 1.40
C THR A 105 34.97 6.67 1.31
N SER A 106 34.99 7.84 0.67
CA SER A 106 36.22 8.62 0.43
C SER A 106 36.17 9.98 1.10
N ALA A 107 37.16 10.25 1.96
CA ALA A 107 37.47 11.60 2.41
C ALA A 107 37.76 12.47 1.18
N GLU A 108 37.10 13.63 1.08
CA GLU A 108 37.23 14.62 -0.01
C GLU A 108 36.47 14.36 -1.32
N THR A 109 35.38 13.58 -1.30
CA THR A 109 34.47 13.47 -2.46
C THR A 109 33.29 14.43 -2.35
N THR A 110 33.02 15.19 -3.42
CA THR A 110 31.85 16.08 -3.53
C THR A 110 30.84 15.43 -4.49
N ILE A 111 29.61 15.22 -4.03
CA ILE A 111 28.49 14.80 -4.88
C ILE A 111 27.75 16.07 -5.33
N THR A 112 27.71 16.31 -6.63
CA THR A 112 26.93 17.40 -7.24
C THR A 112 25.91 16.82 -8.22
N LEU A 113 24.77 17.49 -8.35
CA LEU A 113 23.87 17.26 -9.48
C LEU A 113 24.46 17.96 -10.70
N ASP A 114 24.66 17.21 -11.78
CA ASP A 114 25.03 17.79 -13.07
C ASP A 114 23.77 18.36 -13.77
N GLU A 115 23.95 19.35 -14.64
CA GLU A 115 22.83 19.95 -15.40
C GLU A 115 22.41 19.02 -16.55
N VAL A 116 21.72 17.92 -16.23
CA VAL A 116 21.21 16.99 -17.24
C VAL A 116 19.75 17.29 -17.57
N PHE A 117 19.47 17.56 -18.85
CA PHE A 117 18.11 17.75 -19.35
C PHE A 117 17.36 16.41 -19.34
N ASN A 118 16.37 16.27 -18.44
CA ASN A 118 15.51 15.09 -18.39
C ASN A 118 14.61 15.05 -19.65
N LYS A 119 15.09 14.39 -20.71
CA LYS A 119 14.33 14.20 -21.95
C LYS A 119 13.54 12.90 -21.90
N VAL A 120 12.22 13.00 -21.80
CA VAL A 120 11.31 11.88 -22.05
C VAL A 120 10.87 11.94 -23.51
N SER A 121 11.19 10.93 -24.31
CA SER A 121 10.66 10.75 -25.66
C SER A 121 9.50 9.75 -25.62
N VAL A 122 8.28 10.22 -25.80
CA VAL A 122 7.11 9.33 -25.99
C VAL A 122 6.93 9.11 -27.49
N ILE A 123 7.17 7.89 -27.95
CA ILE A 123 6.82 7.45 -29.30
C ILE A 123 5.46 6.76 -29.19
N THR A 124 4.42 7.38 -29.75
CA THR A 124 3.10 6.79 -29.89
C THR A 124 2.79 6.61 -31.37
N SER A 125 2.28 5.44 -31.75
CA SER A 125 1.66 5.21 -33.04
C SER A 125 0.14 5.29 -32.86
N LEU A 126 -0.49 6.30 -33.46
CA LEU A 126 -1.94 6.32 -33.64
C LEU A 126 -2.32 5.18 -34.60
N TYR A 127 -2.79 4.07 -34.05
CA TYR A 127 -3.50 3.08 -34.85
C TYR A 127 -4.86 3.67 -35.22
N ASN A 128 -5.02 4.14 -36.45
CA ASN A 128 -6.32 4.54 -36.97
C ASN A 128 -7.14 3.27 -37.24
N PHE A 129 -8.23 3.09 -36.51
CA PHE A 129 -9.25 2.08 -36.82
C PHE A 129 -10.26 2.70 -37.77
N ASN A 130 -10.44 2.12 -38.96
CA ASN A 130 -11.39 2.60 -39.97
C ASN A 130 -12.86 2.31 -39.61
N SER A 131 -13.12 1.38 -38.70
CA SER A 131 -14.47 1.15 -38.18
C SER A 131 -14.41 0.74 -36.71
N LEU A 132 -15.24 1.39 -35.90
CA LEU A 132 -15.46 1.07 -34.49
C LEU A 132 -16.60 0.07 -34.29
N LEU A 133 -17.35 -0.24 -35.36
CA LEU A 133 -18.52 -1.11 -35.31
C LEU A 133 -18.31 -2.30 -36.26
N PRO A 134 -18.69 -3.52 -35.84
CA PRO A 134 -18.71 -4.67 -36.73
C PRO A 134 -19.78 -4.46 -37.82
N ASP A 135 -19.50 -4.97 -39.03
CA ASP A 135 -20.44 -4.93 -40.15
C ASP A 135 -21.72 -5.69 -39.77
N ILE A 136 -22.88 -5.13 -40.15
CA ILE A 136 -24.21 -5.68 -39.87
C ILE A 136 -24.55 -6.88 -40.76
#